data_AF-A0A1Q8KW51-F1
#
_entry.id   AF-A0A1Q8KW51-F1
#
_cell.length_a   1.000
_cell.length_b   1.000
_cell.length_c   1.000
_cell.angle_alpha   90.00
_cell.angle_beta   90.00
_cell.angle_gamma   90.00
#
_symmetry.space_group_name_H-M   'P 1'
#
loop_
_entity.id
_entity.type
_entity.pdbx_description
1 polymer ?
#
loop_
_entity_poly.entity_id
_entity_poly.type
_entity_poly.pdbx_seq_one_letter_code
_entity_poly.pdbx_strand_id
1 'polypeptide(L)'
;MPRWTSFVAPDTEPPVRTLHEDGNPRHRLRVEHDDRILLVHLSGEDGPGWTCLAVDRDTRAWAVGQGTRQIDAAEAAVGQLRG
;
A
#
# COMPACT_ATOMS: atom_id res chain seq x y z
N MET A 1 15.07 21.84 0.49
CA MET A 1 13.97 20.91 0.17
C MET A 1 13.80 19.95 1.34
N PRO A 2 12.56 19.55 1.68
CA PRO A 2 12.35 18.53 2.71
C PRO A 2 12.98 17.21 2.26
N ARG A 3 13.53 16.45 3.22
CA ARG A 3 14.13 15.14 2.95
C ARG A 3 13.10 14.08 2.53
N TRP A 4 11.84 14.28 2.91
CA TRP A 4 10.73 13.35 2.72
C TRP A 4 9.44 14.10 2.34
N THR A 5 8.61 13.48 1.51
CA THR A 5 7.23 13.91 1.19
C THR A 5 6.21 12.96 1.85
N SER A 6 4.91 13.24 1.75
CA SER A 6 3.84 12.47 2.39
C SER A 6 2.70 12.16 1.43
N PHE A 7 1.92 11.12 1.77
CA PHE A 7 0.64 10.85 1.13
C PHE A 7 -0.48 11.65 1.79
N VAL A 8 -1.36 12.24 0.98
CA VAL A 8 -2.51 13.03 1.42
C VAL A 8 -3.80 12.44 0.86
N ALA A 9 -4.90 12.60 1.60
CA ALA A 9 -6.22 12.24 1.12
C ALA A 9 -6.71 13.34 0.16
N PRO A 10 -7.36 12.97 -0.96
CA PRO A 10 -7.98 13.98 -1.82
C PRO A 10 -9.23 14.55 -1.13
N ASP A 11 -9.44 15.86 -1.32
CA ASP A 11 -10.61 16.57 -0.80
C ASP A 11 -11.86 16.21 -1.63
N THR A 12 -12.55 15.15 -1.21
CA THR A 12 -13.70 14.56 -1.93
C THR A 12 -14.79 14.15 -0.95
N GLU A 13 -16.06 14.31 -1.37
CA GLU A 13 -17.23 13.88 -0.61
C GLU A 13 -18.00 12.81 -1.44
N PRO A 14 -18.08 11.55 -0.99
CA PRO A 14 -17.52 11.01 0.24
C PRO A 14 -15.99 10.81 0.17
N PRO A 15 -15.28 10.73 1.31
CA PRO A 15 -13.85 10.46 1.35
C PRO A 15 -13.49 9.14 0.67
N VAL A 16 -12.47 9.17 -0.20
CA VAL A 16 -11.93 7.95 -0.81
C VAL A 16 -10.86 7.31 0.08
N ARG A 17 -10.71 5.99 -0.03
CA ARG A 17 -9.74 5.19 0.76
C ARG A 17 -8.31 5.23 0.21
N THR A 18 -8.11 5.88 -0.92
CA THR A 18 -6.81 5.95 -1.61
C THR A 18 -6.20 7.32 -1.38
N LEU A 19 -4.97 7.33 -0.86
CA LEU A 19 -4.15 8.52 -0.72
C LEU A 19 -3.26 8.68 -1.96
N HIS A 20 -2.76 9.89 -2.19
CA HIS A 20 -1.75 10.16 -3.21
C HIS A 20 -0.61 10.99 -2.65
N GLU A 21 0.57 10.89 -3.24
CA GLU A 21 1.72 11.71 -2.85
C GLU A 21 1.39 13.21 -3.03
N ASP A 22 1.78 14.04 -2.07
CA ASP A 22 1.65 15.49 -2.16
C ASP A 22 2.47 16.02 -3.35
N GLY A 23 1.80 16.67 -4.29
CA GLY A 23 2.39 17.10 -5.57
C GLY A 23 2.45 16.04 -6.67
N ASN A 24 2.09 14.77 -6.40
CA ASN A 24 2.11 13.69 -7.39
C ASN A 24 0.89 12.74 -7.27
N PRO A 25 -0.23 13.03 -7.95
CA PRO A 25 -1.45 12.22 -7.86
C PRO A 25 -1.33 10.82 -8.51
N ARG A 26 -0.26 10.55 -9.27
CA ARG A 26 -0.05 9.25 -9.93
C ARG A 26 0.49 8.20 -8.97
N HIS A 27 1.28 8.62 -7.99
CA HIS A 27 1.76 7.79 -6.91
C HIS A 27 0.69 7.68 -5.83
N ARG A 28 0.18 6.46 -5.61
CA ARG A 28 -0.98 6.21 -4.76
C ARG A 28 -0.67 5.17 -3.68
N LEU A 29 -1.27 5.39 -2.52
CA LEU A 29 -1.22 4.53 -1.36
C LEU A 29 -2.63 4.14 -0.91
N ARG A 30 -2.84 2.89 -0.52
CA ARG A 30 -4.06 2.45 0.17
C ARG A 30 -3.68 1.54 1.32
N VAL A 31 -4.30 1.72 2.48
CA VAL A 31 -4.12 0.84 3.63
C VAL A 31 -5.41 0.06 3.88
N GLU A 32 -5.29 -1.26 3.97
CA GLU A 32 -6.37 -2.17 4.35
C GLU A 32 -5.93 -3.01 5.55
N HIS A 33 -6.87 -3.50 6.36
CA HIS A 33 -6.53 -4.39 7.45
C HIS A 33 -7.70 -5.27 7.86
N ASP A 34 -7.40 -6.40 8.47
CA ASP A 34 -8.33 -7.19 9.28
C ASP A 34 -7.86 -7.22 10.75
N ASP A 35 -8.28 -8.24 11.50
CA ASP A 35 -7.89 -8.47 12.89
C ASP A 35 -6.40 -8.84 13.02
N ARG A 36 -5.78 -9.41 11.98
CA ARG A 36 -4.43 -9.99 12.04
C ARG A 36 -3.41 -9.31 11.14
N ILE A 37 -3.82 -8.80 9.99
CA ILE A 37 -2.91 -8.31 8.95
C ILE A 37 -3.25 -6.88 8.58
N LEU A 38 -2.22 -6.05 8.44
CA LEU A 38 -2.28 -4.74 7.80
C LEU A 38 -1.57 -4.80 6.45
N LEU A 39 -2.25 -4.32 5.40
CA LEU A 39 -1.75 -4.26 4.03
C LEU A 39 -1.54 -2.80 3.63
N VAL A 40 -0.35 -2.49 3.13
CA VAL A 40 0.02 -1.20 2.56
C VAL A 40 0.24 -1.39 1.06
N HIS A 41 -0.72 -0.93 0.26
CA HIS A 41 -0.69 -1.05 -1.19
C HIS A 41 -0.11 0.22 -1.81
N LEU A 42 0.96 0.07 -2.59
CA LEU A 42 1.61 1.11 -3.37
C LEU A 42 1.39 0.86 -4.86
N SER A 43 1.10 1.92 -5.62
CA SER A 43 1.02 1.86 -7.07
C SER A 43 1.43 3.19 -7.70
N GLY A 44 1.97 3.13 -8.93
CA GLY A 44 2.38 4.32 -9.68
C GLY A 44 3.87 4.62 -9.52
N GLU A 45 4.19 5.88 -9.19
CA GLU A 45 5.55 6.47 -9.10
C GLU A 45 6.48 6.10 -10.27
N ASP A 46 7.18 4.98 -10.20
CA ASP A 46 8.28 4.63 -11.10
C ASP A 46 8.12 3.26 -11.79
N GLY A 47 6.92 2.69 -11.85
CA GLY A 47 6.74 1.42 -12.55
C GLY A 47 5.29 0.96 -12.79
N PRO A 48 5.09 0.03 -13.74
CA PRO A 48 3.82 -0.66 -13.88
C PRO A 48 3.62 -1.63 -12.70
N GLY A 49 2.37 -1.77 -12.26
CA GLY A 49 1.97 -2.77 -11.25
C GLY A 49 1.80 -2.21 -9.84
N TRP A 50 1.82 -3.13 -8.89
CA TRP A 50 1.50 -2.93 -7.49
C TRP A 50 2.56 -3.56 -6.60
N THR A 51 2.91 -2.87 -5.52
CA THR A 51 3.69 -3.42 -4.41
C THR A 51 2.78 -3.44 -3.19
N CYS A 52 2.78 -4.54 -2.44
CA CYS A 52 2.07 -4.66 -1.18
C CYS A 52 3.04 -5.03 -0.07
N LEU A 53 3.09 -4.23 0.99
CA LEU A 53 3.71 -4.61 2.26
C LEU A 53 2.62 -5.19 3.17
N ALA A 54 2.75 -6.46 3.53
CA ALA A 54 1.90 -7.10 4.53
C ALA A 54 2.61 -7.08 5.89
N VAL A 55 1.88 -6.75 6.95
CA VAL A 55 2.37 -6.70 8.33
C VAL A 55 1.43 -7.50 9.22
N ASP A 56 1.95 -8.52 9.89
CA ASP A 56 1.25 -9.21 10.97
C ASP A 56 1.18 -8.26 12.19
N ARG A 57 -0.03 -8.00 12.68
CA ARG A 57 -0.29 -6.95 13.68
C ARG A 57 0.21 -7.35 15.07
N ASP A 58 0.19 -8.64 15.38
CA ASP A 58 0.55 -9.17 16.68
C ASP A 58 2.07 -9.30 16.82
N THR A 59 2.72 -9.85 15.79
CA THR A 59 4.15 -10.18 15.80
C THR A 59 5.03 -9.12 15.18
N ARG A 60 4.45 -8.22 14.37
CA ARG A 60 5.18 -7.26 13.53
C ARG A 60 6.09 -7.90 12.48
N ALA A 61 5.90 -9.19 12.21
CA ALA A 61 6.47 -9.82 11.02
C ALA A 61 5.93 -9.13 9.77
N TRP A 62 6.72 -9.09 8.70
CA TRP A 62 6.36 -8.40 7.48
C TRP A 62 6.88 -9.14 6.25
N ALA A 63 6.22 -8.91 5.11
CA ALA A 63 6.64 -9.42 3.81
C ALA A 63 6.22 -8.47 2.70
N VAL A 64 6.91 -8.55 1.55
CA VAL A 64 6.65 -7.70 0.38
C VAL A 64 6.28 -8.57 -0.81
N GLY A 65 5.11 -8.29 -1.39
CA GLY A 65 4.63 -8.90 -2.61
C GLY A 65 4.52 -7.87 -3.73
N GLN A 66 4.72 -8.32 -4.97
CA GLN A 66 4.57 -7.49 -6.16
C GLN A 66 3.70 -8.21 -7.19
N GLY A 67 2.96 -7.45 -8.01
CA GLY A 67 2.06 -8.01 -9.00
C GLY A 67 1.53 -6.97 -9.98
N THR A 68 0.93 -7.41 -11.09
CA THR A 68 0.33 -6.50 -12.06
C THR A 68 -1.00 -5.93 -11.58
N ARG A 69 -1.72 -6.65 -10.71
CA ARG A 69 -2.95 -6.22 -10.03
C ARG A 69 -2.71 -6.09 -8.53
N GLN A 70 -3.51 -5.25 -7.87
CA GLN A 70 -3.46 -5.05 -6.41
C GLN A 70 -3.59 -6.37 -5.65
N ILE A 71 -4.55 -7.22 -6.05
CA ILE A 71 -4.82 -8.50 -5.40
C ILE A 71 -3.64 -9.48 -5.53
N ASP A 72 -2.96 -9.51 -6.68
CA ASP A 72 -1.81 -10.40 -6.90
C ASP A 72 -0.65 -10.02 -5.97
N ALA A 73 -0.37 -8.73 -5.84
CA ALA A 73 0.66 -8.23 -4.93
C ALA A 73 0.31 -8.54 -3.47
N ALA A 74 -0.97 -8.42 -3.09
CA ALA A 74 -1.45 -8.72 -1.74
C ALA A 74 -1.36 -10.20 -1.41
N GLU A 75 -1.82 -11.08 -2.30
CA GLU A 75 -1.72 -12.53 -2.15
C GLU A 75 -0.27 -13.00 -2.06
N ALA A 76 0.62 -12.45 -2.90
CA ALA A 76 2.04 -12.73 -2.83
C ALA A 76 2.67 -12.31 -1.48
N ALA A 77 2.32 -11.11 -0.98
CA ALA A 77 2.82 -10.62 0.31
C ALA A 77 2.31 -11.47 1.48
N VAL A 78 1.01 -11.77 1.50
CA VAL A 78 0.40 -12.59 2.55
C VAL A 78 0.91 -14.03 2.52
N GLY A 79 1.13 -14.59 1.33
CA GLY A 79 1.74 -15.91 1.17
C GLY A 79 3.12 -15.97 1.80
N GLN A 80 4.00 -15.02 1.44
CA GLN A 80 5.35 -14.93 2.02
C GLN A 80 5.33 -14.69 3.54
N LEU A 81 4.41 -13.87 4.04
CA LEU A 81 4.27 -13.58 5.47
C LEU A 81 3.91 -14.84 6.28
N ARG A 82 3.14 -15.75 5.68
CA ARG A 82 2.65 -16.98 6.34
C ARG A 82 3.61 -18.16 6.24
N GLY A 83 4.64 -18.08 5.39
CA GLY A 83 5.62 -19.14 5.15
C GLY A 83 5.21 -20.06 4.01
#